data_AF-A0A0K2VLE8-F1
#
_entry.id   AF-A0A0K2VLE8-F1
#
_cell.length_a   1.000
_cell.length_b   1.000
_cell.length_c   1.000
_cell.angle_alpha   90.00
_cell.angle_beta   90.00
_cell.angle_gamma   90.00
#
_symmetry.space_group_name_H-M   'P 1'
#
loop_
_entity.id
_entity.type
_entity.pdbx_description
1 polymer ?
#
loop_
_entity_poly.entity_id
_entity_poly.type
_entity_poly.pdbx_seq_one_letter_code
_entity_poly.pdbx_strand_id
1 'polypeptide(L)'
;MSLFHIKNINEYKQHLTHNDSENFNFNTDLLKMFVSCNIPFSTVENSNFSKFMKKYADRTVLSRRTLHRLMEVVRKDVISKIKEIIGYKDIFIAVDETKNNQGLSMTTILMGLLNGRFLGRPYLINMI
;
A
#
# COMPACT_ATOMS: atom_id res chain seq x y z
N MET A 1 -29.26 -9.37 -7.15
CA MET A 1 -28.03 -8.90 -6.47
C MET A 1 -28.37 -8.63 -5.00
N SER A 2 -27.69 -9.22 -4.01
CA SER A 2 -28.12 -9.08 -2.59
C SER A 2 -27.81 -7.68 -2.04
N LEU A 3 -28.65 -7.17 -1.12
CA LEU A 3 -28.41 -5.89 -0.44
C LEU A 3 -27.05 -5.84 0.26
N PHE A 4 -26.57 -6.97 0.76
CA PHE A 4 -25.26 -7.12 1.37
C PHE A 4 -24.12 -6.83 0.37
N HIS A 5 -24.29 -7.24 -0.88
CA HIS A 5 -23.32 -6.98 -1.95
C HIS A 5 -23.27 -5.49 -2.32
N ILE A 6 -24.43 -4.83 -2.37
CA ILE A 6 -24.53 -3.39 -2.66
C ILE A 6 -23.91 -2.58 -1.52
N LYS A 7 -24.14 -2.97 -0.26
CA LYS A 7 -23.55 -2.32 0.92
C LYS A 7 -22.02 -2.41 0.91
N ASN A 8 -21.45 -3.59 0.64
CA ASN A 8 -19.99 -3.76 0.59
C ASN A 8 -19.34 -3.00 -0.58
N ILE A 9 -20.02 -2.89 -1.72
CA ILE A 9 -19.56 -2.07 -2.86
C ILE A 9 -19.56 -0.59 -2.51
N ASN A 10 -20.57 -0.12 -1.77
CA ASN A 10 -20.67 1.28 -1.35
C ASN A 10 -19.63 1.63 -0.27
N GLU A 11 -19.38 0.72 0.69
CA GLU A 11 -18.30 0.87 1.68
C GLU A 11 -16.92 0.87 1.01
N TYR A 12 -16.70 0.02 0.00
CA TYR A 12 -15.49 0.03 -0.82
C TYR A 12 -15.29 1.36 -1.56
N LYS A 13 -16.37 1.94 -2.11
CA LYS A 13 -16.34 3.26 -2.76
C LYS A 13 -16.11 4.41 -1.77
N GLN A 14 -16.56 4.29 -0.52
CA GLN A 14 -16.31 5.29 0.53
C GLN A 14 -14.85 5.27 1.03
N HIS A 15 -14.20 4.11 1.01
CA HIS A 15 -12.76 3.98 1.31
C HIS A 15 -11.84 4.33 0.12
N LEU A 16 -12.41 4.46 -1.08
CA LEU A 16 -11.76 5.09 -2.22
C LEU A 16 -12.03 6.60 -2.16
N THR A 17 -11.08 7.32 -1.57
CA THR A 17 -10.94 8.79 -1.59
C THR A 17 -12.06 9.59 -0.89
N HIS A 18 -11.86 9.88 0.40
CA HIS A 18 -12.24 11.19 0.93
C HIS A 18 -11.00 12.08 0.85
N ASN A 19 -11.02 12.99 -0.11
CA ASN A 19 -10.15 14.17 -0.15
C ASN A 19 -10.52 15.07 1.03
N ASP A 20 -9.52 15.56 1.78
CA ASP A 20 -9.54 16.87 2.43
C ASP A 20 -8.10 17.30 2.77
N SER A 21 -7.81 18.58 2.55
CA SER A 21 -6.55 19.34 2.67
C SER A 21 -5.58 19.33 1.46
N GLU A 22 -5.60 20.47 0.77
CA GLU A 22 -4.80 20.88 -0.37
C GLU A 22 -3.32 21.10 -0.02
N ASN A 23 -2.55 20.03 0.04
CA ASN A 23 -1.10 20.05 -0.24
C ASN A 23 -0.61 18.64 -0.61
N PHE A 24 -1.11 18.10 -1.71
CA PHE A 24 -0.60 16.84 -2.24
C PHE A 24 0.82 17.03 -2.78
N ASN A 25 1.80 16.67 -1.95
CA ASN A 25 3.20 16.61 -2.35
C ASN A 25 3.32 15.64 -3.53
N PHE A 26 3.68 16.13 -4.72
CA PHE A 26 3.92 15.35 -5.94
C PHE A 26 4.63 14.01 -5.69
N ASN A 27 5.57 14.00 -4.74
CA ASN A 27 6.31 12.81 -4.36
C ASN A 27 5.47 11.71 -3.69
N THR A 28 4.47 12.10 -2.90
CA THR A 28 3.52 11.17 -2.28
C THR A 28 2.63 10.53 -3.34
N ASP A 29 2.19 11.29 -4.35
CA ASP A 29 1.37 10.74 -5.42
C ASP A 29 2.18 9.87 -6.37
N LEU A 30 3.42 10.26 -6.66
CA LEU A 30 4.37 9.42 -7.39
C LEU A 30 4.61 8.10 -6.66
N LEU A 31 4.83 8.15 -5.34
CA LEU A 31 4.99 6.95 -4.50
C LEU A 31 3.74 6.06 -4.55
N LYS A 32 2.54 6.62 -4.36
CA LYS A 32 1.28 5.87 -4.45
C LYS A 32 1.13 5.19 -5.80
N MET A 33 1.40 5.92 -6.89
CA MET A 33 1.36 5.36 -8.24
C MET A 33 2.35 4.20 -8.39
N PHE A 34 3.60 4.35 -7.92
CA PHE A 34 4.61 3.29 -8.00
C PHE A 34 4.12 2.03 -7.29
N VAL A 35 3.54 2.17 -6.10
CA VAL A 35 3.01 1.05 -5.32
C VAL A 35 1.80 0.42 -6.01
N SER A 36 0.82 1.23 -6.45
CA SER A 36 -0.40 0.74 -7.09
C SER A 36 -0.15 0.04 -8.42
N CYS A 37 0.87 0.45 -9.17
CA CYS A 37 1.26 -0.15 -10.45
C CYS A 37 2.34 -1.23 -10.30
N ASN A 38 2.75 -1.58 -9.07
CA ASN A 38 3.84 -2.52 -8.80
C ASN A 38 5.15 -2.15 -9.52
N ILE A 39 5.46 -0.86 -9.60
CA ILE A 39 6.67 -0.32 -10.23
C ILE A 39 7.81 -0.34 -9.19
N PRO A 40 8.94 -1.03 -9.48
CA PRO A 40 10.09 -1.02 -8.60
C PRO A 40 10.63 0.39 -8.36
N PHE A 41 11.01 0.71 -7.12
CA PHE A 41 11.57 2.03 -6.79
C PHE A 41 12.92 2.28 -7.46
N SER A 42 13.63 1.23 -7.90
CA SER A 42 14.83 1.35 -8.72
C SER A 42 14.60 2.09 -10.04
N THR A 43 13.36 2.15 -10.53
CA THR A 43 12.98 2.86 -11.75
C THR A 43 13.42 4.33 -11.74
N VAL A 44 13.45 4.99 -10.56
CA VAL A 44 13.84 6.40 -10.46
C VAL A 44 15.31 6.68 -10.75
N GLU A 45 16.16 5.66 -10.59
CA GLU A 45 17.60 5.77 -10.87
C GLU A 45 17.90 5.59 -12.36
N ASN A 46 16.92 5.18 -13.16
CA ASN A 46 17.06 5.11 -14.60
C ASN A 46 17.11 6.52 -15.21
N SER A 47 18.16 6.79 -16.00
CA SER A 47 18.35 8.11 -16.61
C SER A 47 17.23 8.49 -17.59
N ASN A 48 16.61 7.52 -18.28
CA ASN A 48 15.47 7.77 -19.15
C ASN A 48 14.23 8.21 -18.36
N PHE A 49 14.00 7.61 -17.18
CA PHE A 49 12.93 8.04 -16.28
C PHE A 49 13.16 9.47 -15.81
N SER A 50 14.37 9.78 -15.33
CA SER A 50 14.72 11.14 -14.89
C SER A 50 14.58 12.18 -16.00
N LYS A 51 15.03 11.87 -17.23
CA LYS A 51 14.85 12.73 -18.40
C LYS A 51 13.38 12.92 -18.78
N PHE A 52 12.58 11.85 -18.74
CA PHE A 52 11.16 11.90 -19.03
C PHE A 52 10.43 12.80 -18.03
N MET A 53 10.66 12.60 -16.74
CA MET A 53 10.04 13.41 -15.69
C MET A 53 10.46 14.88 -15.76
N LYS A 54 11.74 15.15 -16.05
CA LYS A 54 12.20 16.52 -16.24
C LYS A 54 11.58 17.17 -17.48
N LYS A 55 11.44 16.43 -18.58
CA LYS A 55 10.87 16.94 -19.84
C LYS A 55 9.38 17.24 -19.74
N TYR A 56 8.60 16.34 -19.14
CA TYR A 56 7.13 16.41 -19.21
C TYR A 56 6.47 16.89 -17.91
N ALA A 57 7.15 16.81 -16.77
CA ALA A 57 6.60 17.26 -15.48
C ALA A 57 7.37 18.42 -14.85
N ASP A 58 8.49 18.85 -15.44
CA ASP A 58 9.45 19.81 -14.87
C ASP A 58 9.86 19.50 -13.41
N ARG A 59 9.83 18.22 -13.04
CA ARG A 59 10.22 17.75 -11.71
C ARG A 59 11.55 17.02 -11.76
N THR A 60 12.41 17.31 -10.80
CA THR A 60 13.53 16.43 -10.45
C THR A 60 12.99 15.25 -9.66
N VAL A 61 13.39 14.05 -10.07
CA VAL A 61 12.94 12.82 -9.42
C VAL A 61 13.70 12.64 -8.11
N LEU A 62 12.99 12.19 -7.08
CA LEU A 62 13.60 11.83 -5.82
C LEU A 62 14.53 10.63 -5.96
N SER A 63 15.59 10.62 -5.15
CA SER A 63 16.42 9.42 -4.99
C SER A 63 15.59 8.25 -4.46
N ARG A 64 15.99 7.02 -4.81
CA ARG A 64 15.40 5.79 -4.26
C ARG A 64 15.37 5.81 -2.73
N ARG A 65 16.43 6.30 -2.10
CA ARG A 65 16.52 6.45 -0.63
C ARG A 65 15.41 7.34 -0.08
N THR A 66 15.12 8.46 -0.75
CA THR A 66 14.06 9.37 -0.32
C THR A 66 12.68 8.74 -0.49
N LEU A 67 12.44 8.00 -1.58
CA LEU A 67 11.19 7.25 -1.77
C LEU A 67 10.98 6.19 -0.68
N HIS A 68 12.01 5.43 -0.31
CA HIS A 68 11.91 4.49 0.81
C HIS A 68 11.58 5.20 2.13
N ARG A 69 12.19 6.35 2.42
CA ARG A 69 11.86 7.11 3.64
C ARG A 69 10.41 7.60 3.65
N LEU A 70 9.91 8.08 2.51
CA LEU A 70 8.50 8.49 2.36
C LEU A 70 7.55 7.29 2.51
N MET A 71 7.92 6.14 1.95
CA MET A 71 7.18 4.89 2.07
C MET A 71 7.01 4.47 3.52
N GLU A 72 8.04 4.60 4.36
CA GLU A 72 7.93 4.29 5.78
C GLU A 72 6.89 5.16 6.50
N VAL A 73 6.79 6.45 6.15
CA VAL A 73 5.77 7.34 6.71
C VAL A 73 4.38 6.90 6.27
N VAL A 74 4.18 6.69 4.96
CA VAL A 74 2.89 6.25 4.41
C VAL A 74 2.48 4.88 4.95
N ARG A 75 3.45 3.97 5.13
CA ARG A 75 3.21 2.63 5.69
C ARG A 75 2.69 2.72 7.12
N LYS A 76 3.26 3.59 7.96
CA LYS A 76 2.77 3.80 9.34
C LYS A 76 1.32 4.27 9.36
N ASP A 77 0.96 5.20 8.49
CA ASP A 77 -0.42 5.69 8.37
C ASP A 77 -1.38 4.58 7.93
N VAL A 78 -0.99 3.78 6.93
CA VAL A 78 -1.79 2.64 6.45
C VAL A 78 -1.97 1.60 7.56
N ILE A 79 -0.90 1.25 8.28
CA ILE A 79 -0.97 0.32 9.41
C ILE A 79 -1.86 0.87 10.53
N SER A 80 -1.80 2.18 10.81
CA SER A 80 -2.69 2.81 11.79
C SER A 80 -4.16 2.71 11.39
N LYS A 81 -4.48 2.95 10.12
CA LYS A 81 -5.85 2.77 9.59
C LYS A 81 -6.31 1.31 9.64
N ILE A 82 -5.43 0.36 9.33
CA ILE A 82 -5.73 -1.07 9.47
C ILE A 82 -6.07 -1.40 10.92
N LYS A 83 -5.28 -0.91 11.89
CA LYS A 83 -5.55 -1.10 13.32
C LYS A 83 -6.90 -0.51 13.73
N GLU A 84 -7.25 0.66 13.24
CA GLU A 84 -8.55 1.31 13.50
C GLU A 84 -9.72 0.48 12.94
N ILE A 85 -9.60 -0.02 11.71
CA ILE A 85 -10.61 -0.87 11.07
C ILE A 85 -10.80 -2.19 11.83
N ILE A 86 -9.70 -2.77 12.31
CA ILE A 86 -9.71 -3.99 13.10
C ILE A 86 -10.35 -3.74 14.47
N GLY A 87 -9.95 -2.67 15.15
CA GLY A 87 -10.43 -2.34 16.49
C GLY A 87 -10.29 -3.53 17.44
N TYR A 88 -11.42 -3.95 18.03
CA TYR A 88 -11.53 -5.10 18.94
C TYR A 88 -12.18 -6.34 18.30
N LYS A 89 -12.21 -6.42 16.96
CA LYS A 89 -12.83 -7.53 16.24
C LYS A 89 -11.89 -8.73 16.18
N ASP A 90 -12.48 -9.92 16.07
CA ASP A 90 -11.74 -11.14 15.82
C ASP A 90 -11.04 -11.09 14.45
N ILE A 91 -9.82 -11.60 14.40
CA ILE A 91 -8.99 -11.63 13.18
C ILE A 91 -8.52 -13.05 12.90
N PHE A 92 -8.29 -13.35 11.63
CA PHE A 92 -7.50 -14.49 11.20
C PHE A 92 -6.15 -14.00 10.69
N ILE A 93 -5.12 -14.82 10.91
CA ILE A 93 -3.77 -14.57 10.43
C ILE A 93 -3.27 -15.88 9.80
N ALA A 94 -2.85 -15.80 8.55
CA ALA A 94 -2.05 -16.83 7.92
C ALA A 94 -0.62 -16.29 7.74
N VAL A 95 0.37 -17.07 8.15
CA VAL A 95 1.78 -16.70 8.09
C VAL A 95 2.48 -17.69 7.16
N ASP A 96 3.18 -17.15 6.19
CA ASP A 96 4.05 -17.91 5.28
C ASP A 96 5.49 -17.42 5.47
N GLU A 97 6.37 -18.29 5.94
CA GLU A 97 7.80 -18.00 6.03
C GLU A 97 8.52 -18.74 4.90
N THR A 98 9.16 -17.97 4.02
CA THR A 98 9.98 -18.50 2.93
C THR A 98 11.43 -18.08 3.15
N LYS A 99 12.34 -19.05 3.19
CA LYS A 99 13.78 -18.80 3.26
C LYS A 99 14.42 -18.98 1.90
N ASN A 100 15.18 -17.99 1.43
CA ASN A 100 15.90 -18.12 0.16
C ASN A 100 17.19 -18.94 0.35
N ASN A 101 17.81 -19.34 -0.77
CA ASN A 101 19.06 -20.12 -0.78
C ASN A 101 20.26 -19.39 -0.15
N GLN A 102 20.14 -18.07 0.08
CA GLN A 102 21.15 -17.24 0.74
C GLN A 102 20.91 -17.12 2.26
N GLY A 103 19.87 -17.78 2.78
CA GLY A 103 19.53 -17.79 4.19
C GLY A 103 18.70 -16.60 4.68
N LEU A 104 18.28 -15.69 3.79
CA LEU A 104 17.35 -14.61 4.12
C LEU A 104 15.93 -15.17 4.22
N SER A 105 15.31 -15.01 5.40
CA SER A 105 13.88 -15.32 5.61
C SER A 105 13.05 -14.11 5.20
N MET A 106 12.01 -14.35 4.39
CA MET A 106 10.91 -13.41 4.18
C MET A 106 9.66 -13.99 4.80
N THR A 107 8.93 -13.18 5.57
CA THR A 107 7.66 -13.58 6.18
C THR A 107 6.54 -12.78 5.57
N THR A 108 5.59 -13.49 4.97
CA THR A 108 4.37 -12.92 4.43
C THR A 108 3.22 -13.20 5.40
N ILE A 109 2.52 -12.15 5.81
CA ILE A 109 1.36 -12.24 6.70
C ILE A 109 0.11 -11.85 5.92
N LEU A 110 -0.83 -12.78 5.81
CA LEU A 110 -2.18 -12.51 5.32
C LEU A 110 -3.12 -12.39 6.52
N MET A 111 -3.66 -11.20 6.73
CA MET A 111 -4.51 -10.89 7.89
C MET A 111 -5.90 -10.46 7.41
N GLY A 112 -6.97 -10.89 8.07
CA GLY A 112 -8.29 -10.34 7.78
C GLY A 112 -9.27 -10.47 8.95
N LEU A 113 -10.40 -9.81 8.81
CA LEU A 113 -11.47 -9.80 9.82
C LEU A 113 -12.30 -11.08 9.77
N LEU A 114 -12.56 -11.67 10.94
CA LEU A 114 -13.50 -12.76 11.14
C LEU A 114 -14.90 -12.18 11.36
N ASN A 115 -15.65 -11.98 10.28
CA ASN A 115 -17.06 -11.56 10.35
C ASN A 115 -18.00 -12.77 10.21
N GLY A 116 -17.86 -13.75 11.10
CA GLY A 116 -18.64 -14.98 11.06
C GLY A 116 -18.35 -15.83 9.82
N ARG A 117 -19.30 -15.94 8.87
CA ARG A 117 -19.19 -16.80 7.68
C ARG A 117 -18.42 -16.18 6.51
N PHE A 118 -18.12 -14.89 6.58
CA PHE A 118 -17.41 -14.18 5.52
C PHE A 118 -16.08 -13.65 6.04
N LEU A 119 -15.01 -13.96 5.31
CA LEU A 119 -13.73 -13.27 5.48
C LEU A 119 -13.89 -11.88 4.88
N GLY A 120 -13.65 -10.84 5.68
CA GLY A 120 -13.46 -9.48 5.14
C GLY A 120 -12.30 -9.46 4.15
N ARG A 121 -12.15 -8.38 3.37
CA ARG A 121 -11.01 -8.24 2.45
C ARG A 121 -9.70 -8.33 3.26
N PRO A 122 -8.84 -9.33 3.02
CA PRO A 122 -7.62 -9.47 3.80
C PRO A 122 -6.56 -8.47 3.36
N TYR A 123 -5.69 -8.12 4.29
CA TYR A 123 -4.48 -7.33 4.12
C TYR A 123 -3.28 -8.28 3.96
N LEU A 124 -2.44 -7.99 2.97
CA LEU A 124 -1.17 -8.67 2.78
C LEU A 124 -0.04 -7.79 3.30
N ILE A 125 0.78 -8.33 4.20
CA ILE A 125 1.92 -7.63 4.81
C ILE A 125 3.17 -8.45 4.56
N ASN A 126 4.10 -7.89 3.79
CA ASN A 126 5.42 -8.48 3.59
C ASN A 126 6.38 -7.90 4.63
N MET A 127 7.04 -8.79 5.37
CA MET A 127 8.16 -8.51 6.27
C MET A 127 9.43 -9.06 5.61
N ILE A 128 10.35 -8.16 5.31
CA ILE A 128 11.67 -8.43 4.72
C ILE A 128 12.71 -8.03 5.77
#